data_AF-A0AAJ5YQV9-F1
#
_entry.id   AF-A0AAJ5YQV9-F1
#
_cell.length_a   1.000
_cell.length_b   1.000
_cell.length_c   1.000
_cell.angle_alpha   90.00
_cell.angle_beta   90.00
_cell.angle_gamma   90.00
#
_symmetry.space_group_name_H-M   'P 1'
#
loop_
_entity.id
_entity.type
_entity.pdbx_description
1 polymer ?
#
loop_
_entity_poly.entity_id
_entity_poly.type
_entity_poly.pdbx_seq_one_letter_code
_entity_poly.pdbx_strand_id
1 'polypeptide(L)'
;MSKASRLPLNSKRANKDFYKGTRTGNIMQRKRIALADRAGNQLKDGLGRGRTWNLRTHRIDESRTISFVVPPGLNDTKLKPYVYLGKESEGGAGRPEPGQPGAPKMPEDGMNGTFYSRLVDRMLLSKSQRS
;
A
#
# COMPACT_ATOMS: atom_id res chain seq x y z
N MET A 1 36.36 -4.87 21.73
CA MET A 1 35.21 -4.42 20.92
C MET A 1 35.69 -3.45 19.85
N SER A 2 35.42 -3.74 18.58
CA SER A 2 35.94 -3.01 17.42
C SER A 2 35.32 -1.62 17.27
N LYS A 3 36.16 -0.59 17.14
CA LYS A 3 35.77 0.80 16.81
C LYS A 3 35.54 0.93 15.30
N ALA A 4 34.39 0.46 14.81
CA ALA A 4 33.97 0.72 13.43
C ALA A 4 32.66 1.52 13.43
N SER A 5 32.76 2.85 13.45
CA SER A 5 31.62 3.77 13.38
C SER A 5 31.30 4.14 11.92
N ARG A 6 30.82 3.16 11.14
CA ARG A 6 30.26 3.40 9.78
C ARG A 6 28.78 3.03 9.67
N LEU A 7 28.09 2.92 10.81
CA LEU A 7 26.66 2.64 10.81
C LEU A 7 25.87 3.85 10.30
N PRO A 8 24.80 3.65 9.53
CA PRO A 8 23.96 4.74 9.08
C PRO A 8 23.35 5.50 10.26
N LEU A 9 23.39 6.83 10.20
CA LEU A 9 22.85 7.69 11.25
C LEU A 9 21.34 7.44 11.41
N ASN A 10 20.85 7.36 12.65
CA ASN A 10 19.43 7.27 12.95
C ASN A 10 18.94 8.56 13.62
N SER A 11 17.62 8.72 13.76
CA SER A 11 17.01 9.91 14.35
C SER A 11 17.31 10.13 15.84
N LYS A 12 17.98 9.18 16.52
CA LYS A 12 18.27 9.21 17.96
C LYS A 12 19.75 9.43 18.28
N ARG A 13 20.64 9.30 17.29
CA ARG A 13 22.10 9.31 17.48
C ARG A 13 22.78 10.61 17.05
N ALA A 14 22.00 11.63 16.69
CA ALA A 14 22.51 12.88 16.14
C ALA A 14 22.13 14.07 17.02
N ASN A 15 22.71 15.24 16.74
CA ASN A 15 22.48 16.48 17.48
C ASN A 15 21.08 17.08 17.22
N LYS A 16 20.69 18.10 17.98
CA LYS A 16 19.36 18.75 17.96
C LYS A 16 18.87 19.15 16.57
N ASP A 17 19.79 19.52 15.67
CA ASP A 17 19.47 20.02 14.34
C ASP A 17 19.33 18.92 13.28
N PHE A 18 19.61 17.66 13.63
CA PHE A 18 19.48 16.54 12.71
C PHE A 18 18.05 15.98 12.72
N TYR A 19 17.36 16.13 11.59
CA TYR A 19 16.07 15.50 11.34
C TYR A 19 16.19 14.39 10.31
N LYS A 20 15.71 13.18 10.65
CA LYS A 20 15.58 12.05 9.72
C LYS A 20 14.15 11.52 9.75
N GLY A 21 13.52 11.47 8.57
CA GLY A 21 12.15 11.00 8.41
C GLY A 21 12.00 9.46 8.45
N THR A 22 10.77 9.01 8.71
CA THR A 22 10.36 7.60 8.85
C THR A 22 9.39 7.13 7.77
N ARG A 23 9.37 7.82 6.61
CA ARG A 23 8.47 7.54 5.47
C ARG A 23 6.96 7.71 5.71
N THR A 24 6.55 8.46 6.73
CA THR A 24 5.13 8.75 7.05
C THR A 24 4.38 9.60 5.99
N GLY A 25 5.02 10.01 4.89
CA GLY A 25 4.42 10.87 3.87
C GLY A 25 4.31 12.35 4.30
N ASN A 26 4.08 13.25 3.33
CA ASN A 26 3.90 14.68 3.57
C ASN A 26 2.40 15.05 3.56
N ILE A 27 1.74 14.81 4.69
CA ILE A 27 0.31 15.07 4.88
C ILE A 27 0.03 16.56 5.17
N MET A 28 1.02 17.30 5.66
CA MET A 28 0.87 18.70 6.10
C MET A 28 1.13 19.72 4.99
N GLN A 29 0.98 19.40 3.69
CA GLN A 29 1.33 20.29 2.56
C GLN A 29 2.63 21.10 2.76
N ARG A 30 3.70 20.48 3.28
CA ARG A 30 4.94 21.23 3.51
C ARG A 30 5.45 21.74 2.17
N LYS A 31 5.46 23.06 1.99
CA LYS A 31 6.06 23.71 0.82
C LYS A 31 7.58 23.66 1.01
N ARG A 32 8.29 23.01 0.09
CA ARG A 32 9.73 23.22 -0.04
C ARG A 32 9.93 24.65 -0.53
N ILE A 33 10.60 25.46 0.26
CA ILE A 33 10.97 26.82 -0.13
C ILE A 33 12.47 26.77 -0.42
N ALA A 34 12.91 27.38 -1.53
CA ALA A 34 14.32 27.62 -1.75
C ALA A 34 14.91 28.31 -0.49
N LEU A 35 16.10 27.87 -0.06
CA LEU A 35 16.78 28.48 1.08
C LEU A 35 17.47 29.78 0.69
N ALA A 36 17.74 29.96 -0.60
CA ALA A 36 18.43 31.10 -1.15
C ALA A 36 17.74 31.62 -2.43
N ASP A 37 17.94 32.90 -2.73
CA ASP A 37 17.57 33.50 -4.01
C ASP A 37 18.50 33.03 -5.15
N ARG A 38 18.25 33.50 -6.38
CA ARG A 38 19.08 33.17 -7.55
C ARG A 38 20.53 33.69 -7.43
N ALA A 39 20.77 34.68 -6.58
CA ALA A 39 22.09 35.24 -6.30
C ALA A 39 22.81 34.55 -5.12
N GLY A 40 22.17 33.58 -4.47
CA GLY A 40 22.73 32.82 -3.35
C GLY A 40 22.48 33.43 -1.96
N ASN A 41 21.70 34.51 -1.84
CA ASN A 41 21.39 35.12 -0.54
C ASN A 41 20.30 34.34 0.19
N GLN A 42 20.44 34.16 1.51
CA GLN A 42 19.45 33.46 2.32
C GLN A 42 18.09 34.18 2.32
N LEU A 43 17.03 33.46 1.94
CA LEU A 43 15.67 33.99 1.96
C LEU A 43 15.20 34.18 3.39
N LYS A 44 14.49 35.29 3.66
CA LYS A 44 13.91 35.61 4.97
C LYS A 44 12.38 35.61 4.92
N ASP A 45 11.73 35.38 6.06
CA ASP A 45 10.28 35.49 6.22
C ASP A 45 9.84 36.95 6.45
N GLY A 46 8.52 37.18 6.57
CA GLY A 46 7.96 38.51 6.85
C GLY A 46 8.33 39.08 8.23
N LEU A 47 8.99 38.30 9.08
CA LEU A 47 9.51 38.69 10.40
C LEU A 47 11.05 38.81 10.40
N GLY A 48 11.70 38.72 9.24
CA GLY A 48 13.14 38.84 9.08
C GLY A 48 13.95 37.61 9.49
N ARG A 49 13.32 36.47 9.80
CA ARG A 49 13.97 35.22 10.19
C ARG A 49 14.35 34.43 8.93
N GLY A 50 15.48 33.72 8.95
CA GLY A 50 15.90 32.88 7.83
C GLY A 50 14.84 31.81 7.51
N ARG A 51 14.40 31.72 6.26
CA ARG A 51 13.48 30.68 5.80
C ARG A 51 14.18 29.33 5.86
N THR A 52 13.62 28.42 6.66
CA THR A 52 14.08 27.03 6.77
C THR A 52 13.39 26.12 5.75
N TRP A 53 13.94 24.93 5.54
CA TRP A 53 13.59 24.05 4.41
C TRP A 53 12.13 23.60 4.34
N ASN A 54 11.39 23.71 5.43
CA ASN A 54 9.97 23.39 5.49
C ASN A 54 9.22 24.52 6.19
N LEU A 55 8.32 25.20 5.47
CA LEU A 55 7.29 25.97 6.14
C LEU A 55 6.26 24.97 6.70
N ARG A 56 6.14 24.91 8.02
CA ARG A 56 5.09 24.12 8.67
C ARG A 56 3.78 24.86 8.43
N THR A 57 2.95 24.36 7.52
CA THR A 57 1.55 24.80 7.48
C THR A 57 0.83 24.14 8.66
N HIS A 58 -0.24 24.76 9.14
CA HIS A 58 -1.02 24.25 10.29
C HIS A 58 -2.16 23.31 9.86
N ARG A 59 -2.30 23.03 8.55
CA ARG A 59 -3.43 22.29 7.99
C ARG A 59 -3.00 20.93 7.46
N ILE A 60 -3.78 19.91 7.79
CA ILE A 60 -3.72 18.58 7.20
C ILE A 60 -4.40 18.64 5.84
N ASP A 61 -3.79 18.01 4.84
CA ASP A 61 -4.41 17.78 3.54
C ASP A 61 -5.02 16.38 3.54
N GLU A 62 -6.34 16.33 3.74
CA GLU A 62 -7.11 15.10 3.83
C GLU A 62 -6.99 14.26 2.55
N SER A 63 -6.80 14.89 1.38
CA SER A 63 -6.59 14.17 0.10
C SER A 63 -5.31 13.34 0.06
N ARG A 64 -4.34 13.64 0.94
CA ARG A 64 -3.06 12.92 1.07
C ARG A 64 -3.06 11.93 2.23
N THR A 65 -4.15 11.88 2.99
CA THR A 65 -4.27 10.99 4.15
C THR A 65 -4.66 9.60 3.65
N ILE A 66 -3.97 8.57 4.16
CA ILE A 66 -4.25 7.19 3.79
C ILE A 66 -5.52 6.74 4.52
N SER A 67 -6.46 6.18 3.77
CA SER A 67 -7.68 5.56 4.31
C SER A 67 -7.67 4.07 3.99
N PHE A 68 -7.98 3.23 4.98
CA PHE A 68 -8.16 1.80 4.78
C PHE A 68 -9.65 1.50 4.67
N VAL A 69 -10.09 1.11 3.48
CA VAL A 69 -11.50 0.81 3.22
C VAL A 69 -11.80 -0.60 3.71
N VAL A 70 -12.75 -0.72 4.64
CA VAL A 70 -13.23 -2.01 5.15
C VAL A 70 -14.54 -2.35 4.44
N PRO A 71 -14.66 -3.49 3.74
CA PRO A 71 -15.89 -3.86 3.08
C PRO A 71 -17.00 -4.15 4.11
N PRO A 72 -18.26 -3.75 3.84
CA PRO A 72 -19.37 -4.05 4.73
C PRO A 72 -19.62 -5.57 4.80
N GLY A 73 -20.10 -6.05 5.95
CA GLY A 73 -20.40 -7.47 6.17
C GLY A 73 -19.16 -8.37 6.32
N LEU A 74 -17.94 -7.82 6.41
CA LEU A 74 -16.71 -8.61 6.57
C LEU A 74 -16.77 -9.55 7.79
N ASN A 75 -17.36 -9.10 8.89
CA ASN A 75 -17.51 -9.86 10.13
C ASN A 75 -18.43 -11.09 9.95
N ASP A 76 -19.41 -11.01 9.06
CA ASP A 76 -20.40 -12.06 8.82
C ASP A 76 -19.95 -13.05 7.74
N THR A 77 -18.77 -12.81 7.13
CA THR A 77 -18.26 -13.69 6.09
C THR A 77 -17.93 -15.08 6.66
N LYS A 78 -18.39 -16.10 5.95
CA LYS A 78 -18.01 -17.50 6.20
C LYS A 78 -16.55 -17.78 5.83
N LEU A 79 -15.93 -16.90 5.05
CA LEU A 79 -14.54 -17.04 4.61
C LEU A 79 -13.60 -16.82 5.79
N LYS A 80 -12.73 -17.80 6.03
CA LYS A 80 -11.68 -17.74 7.05
C LYS A 80 -10.31 -17.82 6.35
N PRO A 81 -9.23 -17.31 6.96
CA PRO A 81 -7.89 -17.37 6.37
C PRO A 81 -7.35 -18.80 6.25
N TYR A 82 -7.95 -19.76 6.96
CA TYR A 82 -7.53 -21.15 6.97
C TYR A 82 -8.66 -22.07 6.52
N VAL A 83 -8.28 -23.17 5.88
CA VAL A 83 -9.18 -24.24 5.43
C VAL A 83 -8.79 -25.53 6.15
N TYR A 84 -9.78 -26.23 6.70
CA TYR A 84 -9.58 -27.53 7.32
C TYR A 84 -9.60 -28.62 6.23
N LEU A 85 -8.52 -29.39 6.10
CA LEU A 85 -8.35 -30.42 5.06
C LEU A 85 -8.58 -31.86 5.58
N GLY A 86 -9.45 -32.03 6.58
CA GLY A 86 -9.74 -33.32 7.20
C GLY A 86 -10.88 -34.08 6.54
N LYS A 87 -11.52 -34.98 7.30
CA LYS A 87 -12.68 -35.74 6.82
C LYS A 87 -13.88 -34.81 6.62
N GLU A 88 -14.64 -35.03 5.55
CA GLU A 88 -15.89 -34.28 5.30
C GLU A 88 -16.90 -34.39 6.44
N SER A 89 -16.94 -35.54 7.14
CA SER A 89 -17.78 -35.76 8.32
C SER A 89 -17.50 -34.80 9.48
N GLU A 90 -16.30 -34.21 9.52
CA GLU A 90 -15.85 -33.24 10.53
C GLU A 90 -15.81 -31.81 9.95
N GLY A 91 -16.38 -31.60 8.76
CA GLY A 91 -16.36 -30.30 8.06
C GLY A 91 -15.07 -30.03 7.28
N GLY A 92 -14.26 -31.06 7.03
CA GLY A 92 -13.07 -30.96 6.19
C GLY A 92 -13.40 -30.81 4.72
N ALA A 93 -12.60 -30.03 4.00
CA ALA A 93 -12.64 -29.94 2.55
C ALA A 93 -11.52 -30.80 1.95
N GLY A 94 -11.81 -31.52 0.86
CA GLY A 94 -10.77 -32.19 0.08
C GLY A 94 -9.70 -31.19 -0.39
N ARG A 95 -8.46 -31.67 -0.54
CA ARG A 95 -7.38 -30.85 -1.10
C ARG A 95 -7.80 -30.41 -2.51
N PRO A 96 -7.87 -29.09 -2.79
CA PRO A 96 -8.32 -28.64 -4.10
C PRO A 96 -7.26 -29.02 -5.15
N GLU A 97 -7.73 -29.46 -6.31
CA GLU A 97 -6.88 -29.61 -7.48
C GLU A 97 -6.27 -28.25 -7.86
N PRO A 98 -5.04 -28.22 -8.39
CA PRO A 98 -4.42 -26.98 -8.84
C PRO A 98 -5.28 -26.27 -9.90
N GLY A 99 -5.65 -25.02 -9.62
CA GLY A 99 -6.46 -24.19 -10.50
C GLY A 99 -7.93 -24.11 -10.08
N GLN A 100 -8.74 -23.45 -10.91
CA GLN A 100 -10.17 -23.32 -10.65
C GLN A 100 -10.89 -24.61 -11.10
N PRO A 101 -11.71 -25.25 -10.25
CA PRO A 101 -12.42 -26.48 -10.61
C PRO A 101 -13.24 -26.35 -11.91
N GLY A 102 -12.91 -27.20 -12.88
CA GLY A 102 -13.52 -27.25 -14.20
C GLY A 102 -13.22 -26.07 -15.13
N ALA A 103 -12.38 -25.11 -14.73
CA ALA A 103 -11.99 -24.01 -15.61
C ALA A 103 -11.11 -24.50 -16.78
N PRO A 104 -11.19 -23.87 -17.96
CA PRO A 104 -10.26 -24.15 -19.04
C PRO A 104 -8.82 -23.93 -18.54
N LYS A 105 -7.92 -24.83 -18.91
CA LYS A 105 -6.49 -24.67 -18.61
C LYS A 105 -6.01 -23.37 -19.26
N MET A 106 -5.30 -22.56 -18.49
CA MET A 106 -4.72 -21.31 -19.01
C MET A 106 -3.73 -21.66 -20.14
N PRO A 107 -3.82 -21.00 -21.30
CA PRO A 107 -2.89 -21.23 -22.40
C PRO A 107 -1.48 -20.75 -22.04
N GLU A 108 -0.48 -21.19 -22.80
CA GLU A 108 0.92 -20.79 -22.59
C GLU A 108 1.13 -19.28 -22.71
N ASP A 109 0.33 -18.61 -23.55
CA ASP A 109 0.29 -17.15 -23.69
C ASP A 109 -0.26 -16.41 -22.46
N GLY A 110 -0.69 -17.16 -21.42
CA GLY A 110 -1.16 -16.62 -20.15
C GLY A 110 -2.59 -16.04 -20.20
N MET A 111 -2.87 -15.13 -19.27
CA MET A 111 -4.18 -14.51 -19.12
C MET A 111 -4.36 -13.38 -20.14
N ASN A 112 -4.84 -13.72 -21.33
CA ASN A 112 -5.15 -12.79 -22.40
C ASN A 112 -6.65 -12.51 -22.52
N GLY A 113 -7.01 -11.51 -23.35
CA GLY A 113 -8.41 -11.12 -23.54
C GLY A 113 -9.31 -12.24 -24.07
N THR A 114 -8.80 -13.08 -24.96
CA THR A 114 -9.57 -14.21 -25.53
C THR A 114 -9.83 -15.29 -24.48
N PHE A 115 -8.87 -15.60 -23.62
CA PHE A 115 -9.04 -16.50 -22.49
C PHE A 115 -10.03 -15.94 -21.46
N TYR A 116 -9.95 -14.64 -21.16
CA TYR A 116 -10.89 -13.97 -20.27
C TYR A 116 -12.33 -14.03 -20.81
N SER A 117 -12.54 -13.71 -22.08
CA SER A 117 -13.87 -13.79 -22.71
C SER A 117 -14.47 -15.20 -22.62
N ARG A 118 -13.68 -16.24 -22.92
CA ARG A 118 -14.13 -17.64 -22.78
C ARG A 118 -14.55 -17.99 -21.35
N LEU A 119 -13.86 -17.45 -20.35
CA LEU A 119 -14.16 -17.68 -18.94
C LEU A 119 -15.48 -16.98 -18.54
N VAL A 120 -15.69 -15.75 -19.00
CA VAL A 120 -16.93 -14.99 -18.79
C VAL A 120 -18.12 -15.65 -19.49
N ASP A 121 -17.99 -16.01 -20.77
CA ASP A 121 -19.04 -16.67 -21.54
C ASP A 121 -19.49 -17.95 -20.83
N ARG A 122 -18.53 -18.76 -20.35
CA ARG A 122 -18.81 -19.95 -19.55
C ARG A 122 -19.54 -19.63 -18.26
N MET A 123 -19.13 -18.60 -17.51
CA MET A 123 -19.83 -18.20 -16.28
C MET A 123 -21.28 -17.82 -16.58
N LEU A 124 -21.53 -17.04 -17.64
CA LEU A 124 -22.87 -16.63 -18.05
C LEU A 124 -23.74 -17.83 -18.46
N LEU A 125 -23.18 -18.74 -19.28
CA LEU A 125 -23.84 -19.98 -19.71
C LEU A 125 -24.20 -20.88 -18.50
N SER A 126 -23.29 -21.01 -17.54
CA SER A 126 -23.51 -21.83 -16.34
C SER A 126 -24.59 -21.29 -15.40
N LYS A 127 -24.85 -19.97 -15.44
CA LYS A 127 -25.84 -19.31 -14.61
C LYS A 127 -27.25 -19.50 -15.15
N SER A 128 -27.39 -19.56 -16.47
CA SER A 128 -28.66 -19.81 -17.18
C SER A 128 -29.23 -21.21 -16.91
N GLN A 129 -28.37 -22.22 -16.70
CA GLN A 129 -28.80 -23.59 -16.42
C GLN A 129 -29.12 -23.89 -14.94
N ARG A 130 -29.00 -22.90 -14.05
CA ARG A 130 -29.29 -23.05 -12.60
C ARG A 130 -30.57 -22.32 -12.16
N SER A 131 -31.29 -21.67 -13.08
CA SER A 131 -32.65 -21.15 -12.85
C SER A 131 -33.69 -22.14 -13.32
#